data_AF-A0A7Z2ZQK2-F1
#
_entry.id   AF-A0A7Z2ZQK2-F1
#
_cell.length_a   1.000
_cell.length_b   1.000
_cell.length_c   1.000
_cell.angle_alpha   90.00
_cell.angle_beta   90.00
_cell.angle_gamma   90.00
#
_symmetry.space_group_name_H-M   'P 1'
#
loop_
_entity.id
_entity.type
_entity.pdbx_description
1 polymer ?
#
loop_
_entity_poly.entity_id
_entity_poly.type
_entity_poly.pdbx_seq_one_letter_code
_entity_poly.pdbx_strand_id
1 'polypeptide(L)' 'MIPSCKHRTVQRSTDWWLFKERYLVECLFNKLKHNRRLATRYDKLTCTFVAF' A
#
# COMPACT_ATOMS: atom_id res chain seq x y z
N MET A 1 -0.56 11.41 9.18
CA MET A 1 0.42 12.49 9.31
C MET A 1 1.73 12.01 8.71
N ILE A 2 2.34 12.75 7.77
CA ILE A 2 3.64 12.37 7.20
C ILE A 2 4.72 12.91 8.15
N PRO A 3 5.63 12.06 8.66
CA PRO A 3 6.67 12.50 9.58
C PRO A 3 7.58 13.55 8.93
N SER A 4 8.14 14.45 9.74
CA SER A 4 9.10 15.44 9.26
C SER A 4 10.39 14.79 8.78
N CYS A 5 10.99 15.35 7.73
CA CYS A 5 12.32 14.96 7.29
C CYS A 5 13.34 15.15 8.43
N LYS A 6 14.32 14.24 8.53
CA LYS A 6 15.31 14.23 9.62
C LYS A 6 16.09 15.55 9.75
N HIS A 7 16.35 16.25 8.64
CA HIS A 7 17.11 17.51 8.61
C HIS A 7 16.29 18.75 8.96
N ARG A 8 15.03 18.61 9.36
CA ARG A 8 14.15 19.76 9.64
C ARG A 8 14.47 20.35 11.01
N THR A 9 14.67 21.66 11.08
CA THR A 9 14.97 22.39 12.33
C THR A 9 13.85 22.26 13.36
N VAL A 10 12.59 22.31 12.92
CA VAL A 10 11.41 22.05 13.77
C VAL A 10 10.78 20.73 13.35
N GLN A 11 10.92 19.73 14.23
CA GLN A 11 10.27 18.43 14.07
C GLN A 11 8.79 18.56 14.44
N ARG A 12 7.91 17.93 13.65
CA ARG A 12 6.48 17.86 13.98
C ARG A 12 6.27 16.69 14.94
N SER A 13 5.46 16.87 15.98
CA SER A 13 4.99 15.74 16.79
C SER A 13 4.25 14.76 15.87
N THR A 14 4.76 13.54 15.76
CA THR A 14 4.16 12.51 14.91
C THR A 14 4.04 11.24 15.73
N ASP A 15 2.83 10.68 15.77
CA ASP A 15 2.59 9.39 16.41
C ASP A 15 3.18 8.27 15.56
N TRP A 16 4.35 7.78 16.00
CA TRP A 16 5.07 6.70 15.32
C TRP A 16 4.27 5.40 15.26
N TRP A 17 3.40 5.15 16.25
CA TRP A 17 2.53 3.98 16.26
C TRP A 17 1.51 4.00 15.12
N LEU A 18 0.79 5.11 14.96
CA LEU A 18 -0.17 5.30 13.86
C LEU A 18 0.51 5.30 12.49
N PHE A 19 1.73 5.86 12.38
CA PHE A 19 2.51 5.80 11.15
C PHE A 19 2.87 4.36 10.77
N LYS A 20 3.21 3.52 11.75
CA LYS A 20 3.53 2.11 11.54
C LYS A 20 2.31 1.28 11.13
N GLU A 21 1.15 1.53 11.72
CA GLU A 21 -0.10 0.87 11.33
C GLU A 21 -0.50 1.21 9.89
N ARG A 22 -0.31 2.47 9.48
CA ARG A 22 -0.58 2.92 8.10
C ARG A 22 0.24 2.16 7.05
N TYR A 23 1.47 1.76 7.37
CA TYR A 23 2.31 0.97 6.45
C TYR A 23 1.65 -0.36 6.06
N LEU A 24 0.94 -1.02 6.99
CA LEU A 24 0.23 -2.27 6.70
C LEU A 24 -0.91 -2.04 5.70
N VAL A 25 -1.67 -0.97 5.89
CA VAL A 25 -2.75 -0.54 4.99
C VAL A 25 -2.20 -0.22 3.60
N GLU A 26 -1.10 0.53 3.53
CA GLU A 26 -0.45 0.87 2.26
C GLU A 26 0.09 -0.39 1.54
N CYS A 27 0.68 -1.33 2.27
CA CYS A 27 1.15 -2.60 1.73
C CYS A 27 0.01 -3.46 1.16
N LEU A 28 -1.14 -3.49 1.84
CA LEU A 28 -2.35 -4.17 1.36
C LEU A 28 -2.83 -3.56 0.04
N PHE A 29 -2.96 -2.23 -0.03
CA PHE A 29 -3.37 -1.56 -1.27
C PHE A 29 -2.35 -1.73 -2.40
N ASN A 30 -1.06 -1.80 -2.08
CA ASN A 30 -0.02 -2.07 -3.08
C ASN A 30 -0.18 -3.48 -3.67
N LYS A 31 -0.43 -4.50 -2.83
CA LYS A 31 -0.72 -5.87 -3.27
C LYS A 31 -1.99 -5.92 -4.13
N LEU A 32 -3.05 -5.20 -3.74
CA LEU A 32 -4.29 -5.10 -4.53
C LEU A 32 -4.07 -4.44 -5.89
N LYS A 33 -3.25 -3.38 -5.97
CA LYS A 33 -2.92 -2.70 -7.23
C LYS A 33 -2.06 -3.55 -8.16
N HIS A 34 -1.14 -4.34 -7.60
CA HIS A 34 -0.36 -5.32 -8.35
C HIS A 34 -1.30 -6.39 -8.94
N ASN A 35 -2.21 -6.89 -8.11
CA ASN A 35 -3.21 -7.89 -8.48
C ASN A 35 -4.52 -7.29 -9.01
N ARG A 36 -4.46 -6.14 -9.69
CA ARG A 36 -5.66 -5.40 -10.12
C ARG A 36 -6.58 -6.24 -10.99
N ARG A 37 -6.02 -7.13 -11.83
CA ARG A 37 -6.76 -8.03 -12.73
C ARG A 37 -7.63 -9.04 -11.96
N LEU A 38 -7.11 -9.51 -10.82
CA LEU A 38 -7.84 -10.38 -9.89
C LEU A 38 -8.87 -9.58 -9.10
N ALA A 39 -8.49 -8.40 -8.60
CA ALA A 39 -9.36 -7.54 -7.79
C ALA A 39 -10.61 -7.07 -8.56
N THR A 40 -10.49 -6.75 -9.85
CA THR A 40 -11.61 -6.34 -10.71
C THR A 40 -12.31 -7.50 -11.42
N ARG A 41 -11.93 -8.76 -11.13
CA ARG A 41 -12.46 -9.99 -11.76
C ARG A 41 -12.38 -10.03 -13.30
N TYR A 42 -11.37 -9.39 -13.91
CA TYR A 42 -11.12 -9.55 -15.35
C TYR A 42 -10.61 -10.95 -15.71
N ASP A 43 -10.03 -11.66 -14.74
CA ASP A 43 -9.42 -12.97 -14.92
C ASP A 43 -10.40 -14.16 -14.86
N LYS A 44 -11.65 -13.97 -15.34
CA LYS A 44 -12.67 -15.04 -15.31
C LYS A 44 -12.44 -16.16 -16.32
N LEU A 45 -11.56 -15.96 -17.30
CA LEU A 45 -11.25 -16.96 -18.31
C LEU A 45 -10.08 -17.80 -17.83
N THR A 46 -10.22 -19.12 -17.92
CA THR A 46 -9.17 -20.07 -17.52
C THR A 46 -7.87 -19.82 -18.27
N CYS A 47 -7.93 -19.36 -19.53
CA CYS A 47 -6.74 -19.03 -20.33
C CYS A 47 -5.97 -17.80 -19.83
N THR A 48 -6.63 -16.79 -19.26
CA THR A 48 -5.95 -15.63 -18.69
C THR A 48 -5.36 -15.95 -17.32
N PHE A 49 -6.03 -16.83 -16.55
CA PHE A 49 -5.57 -17.23 -15.22
C PHE A 49 -4.34 -18.15 -15.27
N VAL A 50 -4.23 -19.01 -16.28
CA VAL A 50 -3.08 -19.93 -16.46
C VAL A 50 -1.84 -19.20 -16.98
N ALA A 51 -1.98 -17.99 -17.54
CA ALA A 51 -0.88 -17.17 -18.03
C ALA A 51 -0.22 -16.28 -16.95
N PHE A 52 -0.63 -16.42 -15.69
CA PHE A 52 -0.04 -15.80 -14.50
C PHE A 52 1.09 -16.66 -13.92
#